data_AF-A0A661AP71-F1
#
_entry.id   AF-A0A661AP71-F1
#
_cell.length_a   1.000
_cell.length_b   1.000
_cell.length_c   1.000
_cell.angle_alpha   90.00
_cell.angle_beta   90.00
_cell.angle_gamma   90.00
#
_symmetry.space_group_name_H-M   'P 1'
#
loop_
_entity.id
_entity.type
_entity.pdbx_description
1 polymer ?
#
loop_
_entity_poly.entity_id
_entity_poly.type
_entity_poly.pdbx_seq_one_letter_code
_entity_poly.pdbx_strand_id
1 'polypeptide(L)'
;MEALHQIIERELSEVMNIVESYDREFSFVWSGYPVVDHEVFKKRVFKLAEENGLYAFITKEGDLFSVRFAFKPEGKKANIKLNILLLIITFGTTIIAGTLQRGLNPLHFGNLIHGFPFAITIMVILGSHELGHYFAAKRHGVVATLPYFIPAPSFIGTFGAVISLRSPIPDRKALVDIGAAGPITGFVLSIFAAIIGLKLSTVVQVPEGALRIGNPLIFSFIS
;
A
#
# COMPACT_ATOMS: atom_id res chain seq x y z
N MET A 1 25.88 12.53 8.66
CA MET A 1 25.35 11.62 9.69
C MET A 1 25.85 12.06 11.05
N GLU A 2 27.15 12.01 11.30
CA GLU A 2 27.78 12.35 12.58
C GLU A 2 27.48 13.79 13.07
N ALA A 3 27.57 14.77 12.18
CA ALA A 3 27.21 16.15 12.49
C ALA A 3 25.72 16.35 12.86
N LEU A 4 24.82 15.58 12.23
CA LEU A 4 23.38 15.65 12.51
C LEU A 4 23.03 14.97 13.84
N HIS A 5 23.68 13.84 14.16
CA HIS A 5 23.54 13.17 15.44
C HIS A 5 23.92 14.12 16.59
N GLN A 6 25.08 14.79 16.49
CA GLN A 6 25.54 15.76 17.50
C GLN A 6 24.60 16.96 17.67
N ILE A 7 24.04 17.48 16.56
CA ILE A 7 23.07 18.58 16.63
C ILE A 7 21.80 18.13 17.38
N ILE A 8 21.23 16.99 17.00
CA ILE A 8 19.99 16.49 17.62
C ILE A 8 20.24 16.16 19.09
N GLU A 9 21.35 15.51 19.42
CA GLU A 9 21.70 15.16 20.80
C GLU A 9 21.84 16.40 21.69
N ARG A 10 22.49 17.46 21.19
CA ARG A 10 22.62 18.73 21.91
C ARG A 10 21.25 19.34 22.22
N GLU A 11 20.37 19.44 21.23
CA GLU A 11 19.04 20.05 21.41
C GLU A 11 18.12 19.18 22.28
N LEU A 12 18.22 17.85 22.19
CA LEU A 12 17.49 16.92 23.05
C LEU A 12 17.96 16.99 24.51
N SER A 13 19.26 17.20 24.74
CA SER A 13 19.80 17.30 26.10
C SER A 13 19.21 18.46 26.91
N GLU A 14 18.66 19.48 26.24
CA GLU A 14 17.94 20.58 26.91
C GLU A 14 16.54 20.19 27.41
N VAL A 15 15.95 19.13 26.86
CA VAL A 15 14.57 18.72 27.15
C VAL A 15 14.44 17.32 27.75
N MET A 16 15.50 16.52 27.71
CA MET A 16 15.57 15.21 28.37
C MET A 16 16.98 14.87 28.86
N ASN A 17 17.03 14.17 29.99
CA ASN A 17 18.23 13.48 30.44
C ASN A 17 18.40 12.20 29.63
N ILE A 18 19.34 12.21 28.70
CA ILE A 18 19.63 11.09 27.80
C ILE A 18 20.34 9.99 28.60
N VAL A 19 19.78 8.78 28.54
CA VAL A 19 20.32 7.56 29.15
C VAL A 19 21.08 6.74 28.12
N GLU A 20 20.55 6.65 26.91
CA GLU A 20 21.11 5.87 25.83
C GLU A 20 20.82 6.54 24.49
N SER A 21 21.79 6.50 23.58
CA SER A 21 21.62 6.86 22.17
C SER A 21 22.22 5.78 21.28
N TYR A 22 21.54 5.47 20.18
CA TYR A 22 22.07 4.55 19.18
C TYR A 22 21.50 4.83 17.79
N ASP A 23 22.28 4.47 16.79
CA ASP A 23 21.93 4.60 15.38
C ASP A 23 21.31 3.29 14.87
N ARG A 24 20.28 3.41 14.04
CA ARG A 24 19.77 2.34 13.18
C ARG A 24 19.96 2.75 11.73
N GLU A 25 19.91 1.77 10.84
CA GLU A 25 20.18 1.88 9.40
C GLU A 25 19.52 3.11 8.72
N PHE A 26 18.34 3.56 9.18
CA PHE A 26 17.63 4.75 8.64
C PHE A 26 17.06 5.70 9.70
N SER A 27 17.47 5.57 10.96
CA SER A 27 16.93 6.39 12.05
C SER A 27 17.87 6.49 13.22
N PHE A 28 17.79 7.60 13.94
CA PHE A 28 18.49 7.83 15.19
C PHE A 28 17.53 7.66 16.36
N VAL A 29 17.98 7.08 17.48
CA VAL A 29 17.16 6.87 18.67
C VAL A 29 17.88 7.41 19.90
N TRP A 30 17.16 8.19 20.71
CA TRP A 30 17.57 8.61 22.05
C TRP A 30 16.52 8.19 23.05
N SER A 31 16.95 7.59 24.16
CA SER A 31 16.09 7.17 25.27
C SER A 31 16.51 7.91 26.53
N GLY A 32 15.53 8.35 27.33
CA GLY A 32 15.81 9.10 28.54
C GLY A 32 14.57 9.64 29.24
N TYR A 33 14.78 10.52 30.20
CA TYR A 33 13.72 11.08 31.04
C TYR A 33 13.50 12.55 30.71
N PRO A 34 12.29 12.98 30.31
CA PRO A 34 12.00 14.39 30.04
C PRO A 34 12.25 15.23 31.30
N VAL A 35 12.94 16.36 31.13
CA VAL A 35 13.15 17.35 32.21
C VAL A 35 12.17 18.52 32.13
N VAL A 36 11.34 18.53 31.09
CA VAL A 36 10.28 19.51 30.85
C VAL A 36 8.91 18.83 30.83
N ASP A 37 7.85 19.64 30.93
CA ASP A 37 6.47 19.15 30.79
C ASP A 37 6.25 18.39 29.47
N HIS A 38 5.40 17.38 29.50
CA HIS A 38 5.13 16.47 28.38
C HIS A 38 4.70 17.18 27.10
N GLU A 39 3.91 18.25 27.20
CA GLU A 39 3.43 18.99 26.04
C GLU A 39 4.54 19.88 25.45
N VAL A 40 5.38 20.45 26.32
CA VAL A 40 6.57 21.22 25.90
C VAL A 40 7.59 20.29 25.22
N PHE A 41 7.81 19.11 25.81
CA PHE A 41 8.72 18.09 25.28
C PHE A 41 8.33 17.68 23.85
N LYS A 42 7.07 17.26 23.67
CA LYS A 42 6.54 16.91 22.34
C LYS A 42 6.73 18.05 21.34
N LYS A 43 6.34 19.26 21.72
CA LYS A 43 6.42 20.42 20.81
C LYS A 43 7.85 20.71 20.38
N ARG A 44 8.83 20.64 21.29
CA ARG A 44 10.25 20.81 20.94
C ARG A 44 10.76 19.69 20.04
N VAL A 45 10.46 18.43 20.36
CA VAL A 45 10.91 17.27 19.59
C VAL A 45 10.36 17.31 18.15
N PHE A 46 9.07 17.58 17.98
CA PHE A 46 8.47 17.69 16.64
C PHE A 46 9.01 18.87 15.85
N LYS A 47 9.23 20.02 16.52
CA LYS A 47 9.86 21.19 15.90
C LYS A 47 11.28 20.89 15.43
N LEU A 48 12.09 20.24 16.27
CA LEU A 48 13.46 19.82 15.95
C LEU A 48 13.48 18.86 14.75
N ALA A 49 12.51 17.95 14.67
CA ALA A 49 12.38 17.04 13.54
C ALA A 49 12.08 17.81 12.25
N GLU A 50 11.13 18.75 12.30
CA GLU A 50 10.72 19.56 11.15
C GLU A 50 11.85 20.43 10.62
N GLU A 51 12.58 21.12 11.50
CA GLU A 51 13.73 21.98 11.14
C GLU A 51 14.87 21.21 10.47
N ASN A 52 15.01 19.93 10.78
CA ASN A 52 16.05 19.06 10.22
C ASN A 52 15.53 18.14 9.10
N GLY A 53 14.27 18.28 8.67
CA GLY A 53 13.69 17.45 7.61
C GLY A 53 13.56 15.97 8.00
N LEU A 54 13.25 15.68 9.26
CA LEU A 54 13.11 14.34 9.84
C LEU A 54 11.65 14.10 10.28
N TYR A 55 11.29 12.84 10.46
CA TYR A 55 10.11 12.43 11.21
C TYR A 55 10.51 12.08 12.64
N ALA A 56 9.84 12.63 13.65
CA ALA A 56 10.01 12.22 15.04
C ALA A 56 8.89 11.27 15.48
N PHE A 57 9.27 10.24 16.25
CA PHE A 57 8.35 9.34 16.93
C PHE A 57 8.72 9.33 18.41
N ILE A 58 7.74 9.55 19.29
CA ILE A 58 7.93 9.54 20.74
C ILE A 58 7.20 8.31 21.28
N THR A 59 7.94 7.42 21.93
CA THR A 59 7.40 6.24 22.62
C THR A 59 7.64 6.39 24.12
N LYS A 60 6.66 6.02 24.95
CA LYS A 60 6.77 6.07 26.41
C LYS A 60 6.64 4.64 26.95
N GLU A 61 7.64 4.19 27.70
CA GLU A 61 7.64 2.91 28.42
C GLU A 61 7.87 3.18 29.92
N GLY A 62 6.81 3.16 30.72
CA GLY A 62 6.88 3.61 32.11
C GLY A 62 7.22 5.11 32.16
N ASP A 63 8.32 5.47 32.82
CA ASP A 63 8.82 6.85 32.86
C ASP A 63 9.89 7.15 31.79
N LEU A 64 10.34 6.12 31.06
CA LEU A 64 11.35 6.26 30.01
C LEU A 64 10.69 6.71 28.70
N PHE A 65 11.25 7.74 28.09
CA PHE A 65 10.84 8.26 26.79
C PHE A 65 11.90 7.94 25.75
N SER A 66 11.49 7.30 24.65
CA SER A 66 12.32 7.07 23.48
C SER A 66 11.87 7.95 22.33
N VAL A 67 12.79 8.80 21.86
CA VAL A 67 12.60 9.64 20.68
C VAL A 67 13.37 9.05 19.52
N ARG A 68 12.65 8.71 18.45
CA ARG A 68 13.24 8.25 17.19
C ARG A 68 13.11 9.31 16.12
N PHE A 69 14.23 9.74 15.55
CA PHE A 69 14.27 10.60 14.37
C PHE A 69 14.59 9.74 13.13
N ALA A 70 13.65 9.63 12.21
CA ALA A 70 13.84 8.95 10.93
C ALA A 70 13.99 9.96 9.80
N PHE A 71 14.83 9.65 8.82
CA PHE A 71 14.93 10.49 7.62
C PHE A 71 13.58 10.59 6.93
N LYS A 72 13.15 11.81 6.60
CA LYS A 72 12.05 12.01 5.67
C LYS A 72 12.61 11.65 4.30
N PRO A 73 12.21 10.53 3.67
CA PRO A 73 12.78 10.18 2.39
C PRO A 73 12.44 11.32 1.42
N GLU A 74 13.44 11.77 0.65
CA GLU A 74 13.24 12.66 -0.48
C GLU A 74 12.40 11.92 -1.53
N GLY A 75 11.10 11.85 -1.31
CA GLY A 75 10.19 11.20 -2.23
C GLY A 75 10.12 12.03 -3.50
N LYS A 76 10.82 11.61 -4.57
CA LYS A 76 10.60 12.12 -5.93
C LYS A 76 9.10 12.35 -6.13
N LYS A 77 8.67 13.58 -6.43
CA LYS A 77 7.23 13.91 -6.59
C LYS A 77 6.57 12.81 -7.43
N ALA A 78 5.43 12.29 -6.96
CA ALA A 78 4.73 11.21 -7.67
C ALA A 78 4.49 11.65 -9.12
N ASN A 79 5.10 10.95 -10.08
CA ASN A 79 4.95 11.28 -11.49
C ASN A 79 3.59 10.76 -11.95
N ILE A 80 2.55 11.57 -11.79
CA ILE A 80 1.17 11.23 -12.15
C ILE A 80 1.09 10.75 -13.62
N LYS A 81 1.92 11.30 -14.51
CA LYS A 81 1.99 10.86 -15.91
C LYS A 81 2.41 9.40 -16.02
N LEU A 82 3.37 8.94 -15.20
CA LEU A 82 3.79 7.54 -15.17
C LEU A 82 2.67 6.64 -14.65
N ASN A 83 1.97 7.03 -13.57
CA ASN A 83 0.84 6.25 -13.05
C ASN A 83 -0.26 6.09 -14.09
N ILE A 84 -0.62 7.18 -14.80
CA ILE A 84 -1.62 7.16 -15.86
C ILE A 84 -1.15 6.31 -17.04
N LEU A 85 0.11 6.47 -17.46
CA LEU A 85 0.68 5.69 -18.56
C LEU A 85 0.63 4.19 -18.24
N LEU A 86 1.10 3.81 -17.05
CA LEU A 86 1.08 2.42 -16.58
C LEU A 86 -0.33 1.87 -16.45
N LEU A 87 -1.30 2.67 -15.98
CA LEU A 87 -2.70 2.32 -15.94
C LEU A 87 -3.24 1.99 -17.35
N ILE A 88 -2.97 2.86 -18.33
CA ILE A 88 -3.41 2.67 -19.71
C ILE A 88 -2.77 1.42 -20.32
N ILE A 89 -1.46 1.22 -20.14
CA ILE A 89 -0.77 0.03 -20.67
C ILE A 89 -1.34 -1.23 -20.03
N THR A 90 -1.54 -1.24 -18.71
CA THR A 90 -2.10 -2.40 -17.98
C THR A 90 -3.54 -2.68 -18.41
N PHE A 91 -4.34 -1.63 -18.64
CA PHE A 91 -5.69 -1.78 -19.18
C PHE A 91 -5.67 -2.42 -20.58
N GLY A 92 -4.75 -2.00 -21.44
CA GLY A 92 -4.55 -2.60 -22.76
C GLY A 92 -4.15 -4.08 -22.69
N THR A 93 -3.16 -4.42 -21.86
CA THR A 93 -2.70 -5.82 -21.73
C THR A 93 -3.77 -6.73 -21.11
N THR A 94 -4.58 -6.21 -20.17
CA THR A 94 -5.70 -6.96 -19.57
C THR A 94 -6.86 -7.15 -20.55
N ILE A 95 -7.16 -6.20 -21.44
CA ILE A 95 -8.13 -6.39 -22.55
C ILE A 95 -7.66 -7.52 -23.48
N ILE A 96 -6.38 -7.50 -23.86
CA ILE A 96 -5.80 -8.54 -24.73
C ILE A 96 -5.92 -9.90 -24.05
N ALA A 97 -5.56 -10.00 -22.77
CA ALA A 97 -5.69 -11.23 -22.00
C ALA A 97 -7.14 -11.72 -21.92
N GLY A 98 -8.11 -10.84 -21.63
CA GLY A 98 -9.53 -11.20 -21.60
C GLY A 98 -10.07 -11.66 -22.96
N THR A 99 -9.61 -11.04 -24.05
CA THR A 99 -9.97 -11.44 -25.42
C THR A 99 -9.44 -12.85 -25.73
N LEU A 100 -8.18 -13.14 -25.36
CA LEU A 100 -7.58 -14.46 -25.50
C LEU A 100 -8.27 -15.52 -24.64
N GLN A 101 -8.67 -15.19 -23.42
CA GLN A 101 -9.44 -16.10 -22.55
C GLN A 101 -10.81 -16.44 -23.13
N ARG A 102 -11.40 -15.56 -23.95
CA ARG A 102 -12.62 -15.85 -24.70
C ARG A 102 -12.37 -16.74 -25.93
N GLY A 103 -11.12 -17.06 -26.23
CA GLY A 103 -10.72 -17.81 -27.43
C GLY A 103 -10.69 -16.98 -28.70
N LEU A 104 -10.71 -15.65 -28.60
CA LEU A 104 -10.73 -14.73 -29.74
C LEU A 104 -9.33 -14.20 -30.06
N ASN A 105 -9.07 -13.93 -31.34
CA ASN A 105 -7.79 -13.34 -31.77
C ASN A 105 -7.78 -11.83 -31.50
N PRO A 106 -6.88 -11.31 -30.64
CA PRO A 106 -6.80 -9.89 -30.30
C PRO A 106 -6.29 -9.00 -31.44
N LEU A 107 -5.68 -9.57 -32.49
CA LEU A 107 -5.23 -8.81 -33.67
C LEU A 107 -6.39 -8.29 -34.51
N HIS A 108 -7.57 -8.91 -34.40
CA HIS A 108 -8.79 -8.36 -34.97
C HIS A 108 -9.40 -7.37 -33.97
N PHE A 109 -9.23 -6.08 -34.23
CA PHE A 109 -9.65 -5.00 -33.32
C PHE A 109 -11.11 -5.09 -32.83
N GLY A 110 -12.02 -5.62 -33.65
CA GLY A 110 -13.42 -5.85 -33.25
C GLY A 110 -13.58 -6.82 -32.07
N ASN A 111 -12.64 -7.75 -31.89
CA ASN A 111 -12.70 -8.74 -30.81
C ASN A 111 -12.34 -8.15 -29.45
N LEU A 112 -11.60 -7.04 -29.41
CA LEU A 112 -11.13 -6.42 -28.16
C LEU A 112 -12.29 -6.00 -27.25
N ILE A 113 -13.47 -5.71 -27.82
CA ILE A 113 -14.68 -5.37 -27.05
C ILE A 113 -15.07 -6.48 -26.06
N HIS A 114 -14.77 -7.74 -26.38
CA HIS A 114 -15.06 -8.88 -25.53
C HIS A 114 -14.09 -9.04 -24.36
N GLY A 115 -12.92 -8.38 -24.41
CA GLY A 115 -11.96 -8.33 -23.30
C GLY A 115 -12.30 -7.31 -22.21
N PHE A 116 -13.17 -6.33 -22.49
CA PHE A 116 -13.51 -5.25 -21.56
C PHE A 116 -14.12 -5.74 -20.24
N PRO A 117 -15.10 -6.66 -20.21
CA PRO A 117 -15.67 -7.13 -18.94
C PRO A 117 -14.60 -7.71 -18.00
N PHE A 118 -13.64 -8.47 -18.56
CA PHE A 118 -12.52 -9.02 -17.80
C PHE A 118 -11.58 -7.91 -17.29
N ALA A 119 -11.13 -7.03 -18.19
CA ALA A 119 -10.22 -5.93 -17.86
C ALA A 119 -10.80 -5.00 -16.79
N ILE A 120 -12.05 -4.56 -16.96
CA ILE A 120 -12.74 -3.69 -16.00
C ILE A 120 -12.82 -4.38 -14.64
N THR A 121 -13.23 -5.64 -14.60
CA THR A 121 -13.39 -6.38 -13.34
C THR A 121 -12.07 -6.48 -12.56
N ILE A 122 -10.99 -6.94 -13.22
CA ILE A 122 -9.68 -7.07 -12.56
C ILE A 122 -9.11 -5.70 -12.16
N MET A 123 -9.24 -4.69 -13.01
CA MET A 123 -8.71 -3.36 -12.73
C MET A 123 -9.44 -2.65 -11.60
N VAL A 124 -10.76 -2.86 -11.46
CA VAL A 124 -11.53 -2.40 -10.30
C VAL A 124 -11.06 -3.10 -9.03
N ILE A 125 -10.94 -4.43 -9.04
CA ILE A 125 -10.51 -5.17 -7.84
C ILE A 125 -9.11 -4.76 -7.40
N LEU A 126 -8.13 -4.75 -8.30
CA LEU A 126 -6.75 -4.36 -8.00
C LEU A 126 -6.65 -2.89 -7.59
N GLY A 127 -7.32 -2.00 -8.34
CA GLY A 127 -7.32 -0.58 -8.04
C GLY A 127 -7.91 -0.30 -6.66
N SER A 128 -9.06 -0.90 -6.34
CA SER A 128 -9.70 -0.74 -5.04
C SER A 128 -8.90 -1.38 -3.90
N HIS A 129 -8.21 -2.50 -4.14
CA HIS A 129 -7.30 -3.11 -3.17
C HIS A 129 -6.19 -2.11 -2.77
N GLU A 130 -5.48 -1.57 -3.75
CA GLU A 130 -4.40 -0.60 -3.51
C GLU A 130 -4.93 0.73 -2.95
N LEU A 131 -6.11 1.17 -3.37
CA LEU A 131 -6.76 2.35 -2.80
C LEU A 131 -7.17 2.13 -1.34
N GLY A 132 -7.54 0.91 -0.95
CA GLY A 132 -7.80 0.54 0.44
C GLY A 132 -6.56 0.78 1.31
N HIS A 133 -5.40 0.30 0.87
CA HIS A 133 -4.13 0.59 1.52
C HIS A 133 -3.82 2.10 1.56
N TYR A 134 -4.01 2.81 0.44
CA TYR A 134 -3.75 4.24 0.34
C TYR A 134 -4.59 5.08 1.31
N PHE A 135 -5.90 4.82 1.39
CA PHE A 135 -6.79 5.57 2.28
C PHE A 135 -6.51 5.27 3.75
N ALA A 136 -6.20 4.02 4.11
CA ALA A 136 -5.78 3.66 5.46
C ALA A 136 -4.45 4.35 5.83
N ALA A 137 -3.47 4.37 4.92
CA ALA A 137 -2.20 5.06 5.12
C ALA A 137 -2.43 6.56 5.37
N LYS A 138 -3.24 7.20 4.52
CA LYS A 138 -3.59 8.62 4.66
C LYS A 138 -4.28 8.94 5.98
N ARG A 139 -5.18 8.07 6.46
CA ARG A 139 -5.86 8.22 7.76
C ARG A 139 -4.88 8.21 8.94
N HIS A 140 -3.82 7.41 8.82
CA HIS A 140 -2.76 7.29 9.83
C HIS A 140 -1.60 8.28 9.63
N GLY A 141 -1.75 9.28 8.76
CA GLY A 141 -0.71 10.29 8.50
C GLY A 141 0.51 9.72 7.75
N VAL A 142 0.41 8.51 7.19
CA VAL A 142 1.47 7.88 6.41
C VAL A 142 1.39 8.37 4.97
N VAL A 143 2.51 8.90 4.45
CA VAL A 143 2.61 9.36 3.06
C VAL A 143 2.69 8.15 2.15
N ALA A 144 1.77 8.03 1.19
CA ALA A 144 1.74 6.94 0.21
C ALA A 144 1.59 7.48 -1.23
N THR A 145 2.07 6.73 -2.21
CA THR A 145 1.81 7.03 -3.63
C THR A 145 0.42 6.60 -4.05
N LEU A 146 -0.06 7.16 -5.17
CA LEU A 146 -1.15 6.54 -5.91
C LEU A 146 -0.72 5.16 -6.44
N PRO A 147 -1.67 4.27 -6.77
CA PRO A 147 -1.37 2.95 -7.29
C PRO A 147 -0.54 3.00 -8.59
N TYR A 148 0.46 2.13 -8.66
CA TYR A 148 1.20 1.82 -9.88
C TYR A 148 0.72 0.46 -10.41
N PHE A 149 0.02 0.48 -11.54
CA PHE A 149 -0.40 -0.75 -12.21
C PHE A 149 0.78 -1.33 -12.99
N ILE A 150 0.99 -2.64 -12.92
CA ILE A 150 2.13 -3.30 -13.54
C ILE A 150 1.61 -4.15 -14.70
N PRO A 151 1.86 -3.76 -15.96
CA PRO A 151 1.42 -4.52 -17.11
C PRO A 151 2.25 -5.80 -17.24
N ALA A 152 1.61 -6.86 -17.73
CA ALA A 152 2.28 -8.11 -18.02
C ALA A 152 1.59 -8.80 -19.20
N PRO A 153 2.32 -9.33 -20.20
CA PRO A 153 1.74 -10.21 -21.22
C PRO A 153 1.52 -11.62 -20.63
N SER A 154 0.79 -11.70 -19.52
CA SER A 154 0.48 -12.94 -18.79
C SER A 154 -0.96 -13.39 -19.07
N PHE A 155 -1.36 -14.55 -18.54
CA PHE A 155 -2.74 -15.05 -18.64
C PHE A 155 -3.79 -14.05 -18.16
N ILE A 156 -3.46 -13.22 -17.16
CA ILE A 156 -4.35 -12.19 -16.59
C ILE A 156 -4.09 -10.82 -17.22
N GLY A 157 -2.96 -10.61 -17.89
CA GLY A 157 -2.61 -9.34 -18.52
C GLY A 157 -2.00 -8.30 -17.58
N THR A 158 -1.68 -8.66 -16.33
CA THR A 158 -1.06 -7.78 -15.33
C THR A 158 -0.29 -8.58 -14.28
N PHE A 159 0.71 -7.96 -13.64
CA PHE A 159 1.34 -8.45 -12.41
C PHE A 159 0.69 -7.89 -11.13
N GLY A 160 -0.40 -7.13 -11.27
CA GLY A 160 -1.07 -6.46 -10.17
C GLY A 160 -0.84 -4.96 -10.15
N ALA A 161 -1.14 -4.34 -9.02
CA ALA A 161 -0.84 -2.95 -8.74
C ALA A 161 -0.17 -2.85 -7.37
N VAL A 162 0.61 -1.79 -7.15
CA VAL A 162 1.27 -1.56 -5.87
C VAL A 162 1.26 -0.08 -5.50
N ILE A 163 1.12 0.23 -4.22
CA ILE A 163 1.48 1.53 -3.64
C ILE A 163 2.86 1.48 -2.99
N SER A 164 3.50 2.64 -2.90
CA SER A 164 4.75 2.81 -2.16
C SER A 164 4.51 3.72 -0.95
N LEU A 165 4.81 3.20 0.24
CA LEU A 165 4.83 3.99 1.47
C LEU A 165 6.12 4.81 1.52
N ARG A 166 5.98 6.12 1.71
CA ARG A 166 7.06 7.12 1.71
C ARG A 166 7.30 7.74 3.08
N SER A 167 6.70 7.20 4.11
CA SER A 167 7.03 7.55 5.48
C SER A 167 6.93 6.30 6.35
N PRO A 168 7.65 6.26 7.48
CA PRO A 168 7.51 5.16 8.42
C PRO A 168 6.08 5.06 8.95
N ILE A 169 5.66 3.83 9.27
CA ILE A 169 4.38 3.57 9.91
C ILE A 169 4.54 3.86 11.41
N PRO A 170 3.66 4.67 12.02
CA PRO A 170 3.88 5.21 13.37
C PRO A 170 3.80 4.15 14.47
N ASP A 171 2.92 3.16 14.35
CA ASP A 171 2.68 2.15 15.38
C ASP A 171 2.12 0.84 14.80
N ARG A 172 2.01 -0.20 15.65
CA ARG A 172 1.53 -1.53 15.25
C ARG A 172 0.06 -1.53 14.82
N LYS A 173 -0.77 -0.64 15.38
CA LYS A 173 -2.18 -0.53 15.01
C LYS A 173 -2.29 0.04 13.59
N ALA A 174 -1.54 1.09 13.28
CA ALA A 174 -1.44 1.63 11.93
C ALA A 174 -0.94 0.56 10.93
N LEU A 175 0.04 -0.26 11.31
CA LEU A 175 0.53 -1.36 10.47
C LEU A 175 -0.58 -2.37 10.13
N VAL A 176 -1.34 -2.82 11.14
CA VAL A 176 -2.43 -3.78 10.95
C VAL A 176 -3.56 -3.17 10.12
N ASP A 177 -3.97 -1.94 10.44
CA ASP A 177 -5.05 -1.25 9.72
C ASP A 177 -4.70 -1.06 8.24
N ILE A 178 -3.48 -0.57 7.95
CA ILE A 178 -3.00 -0.38 6.57
C ILE A 178 -2.91 -1.74 5.87
N GLY A 179 -2.30 -2.74 6.50
CA GLY A 179 -2.11 -4.07 5.91
C GLY A 179 -3.42 -4.81 5.62
N ALA A 180 -4.45 -4.64 6.45
CA ALA A 180 -5.73 -5.32 6.27
C ALA A 180 -6.67 -4.59 5.29
N ALA A 181 -6.59 -3.27 5.19
CA ALA A 181 -7.55 -2.46 4.42
C ALA A 181 -7.62 -2.85 2.93
N GLY A 182 -6.47 -3.11 2.29
CA GLY A 182 -6.43 -3.53 0.89
C GLY A 182 -7.07 -4.88 0.64
N PRO A 183 -6.62 -5.97 1.29
CA PRO A 183 -7.22 -7.30 1.20
C PRO A 183 -8.72 -7.31 1.47
N ILE A 184 -9.19 -6.63 2.52
CA ILE A 184 -10.62 -6.56 2.85
C ILE A 184 -11.40 -5.88 1.71
N THR A 185 -10.91 -4.74 1.22
CA THR A 185 -11.57 -4.00 0.13
C THR A 185 -11.62 -4.83 -1.15
N GLY A 186 -10.49 -5.43 -1.53
CA GLY A 186 -10.40 -6.29 -2.71
C GLY A 186 -11.29 -7.53 -2.60
N PHE A 187 -11.35 -8.15 -1.42
CA PHE A 187 -12.20 -9.32 -1.17
C PHE A 187 -13.69 -9.00 -1.32
N VAL A 188 -14.15 -7.90 -0.72
CA VAL A 188 -15.54 -7.46 -0.82
C VAL A 188 -15.93 -7.22 -2.28
N LEU A 189 -15.11 -6.50 -3.05
CA LEU A 189 -15.42 -6.29 -4.47
C LEU A 189 -15.33 -7.57 -5.31
N SER A 190 -14.44 -8.49 -4.96
CA SER A 190 -14.36 -9.80 -5.62
C SER A 190 -15.63 -10.62 -5.41
N ILE A 191 -16.26 -10.54 -4.23
CA ILE A 191 -17.56 -11.19 -3.99
C ILE A 191 -18.63 -10.62 -4.91
N PHE A 192 -18.74 -9.29 -5.00
CA PHE A 192 -19.71 -8.65 -5.90
C PHE A 192 -19.47 -9.05 -7.36
N ALA A 193 -18.21 -9.03 -7.81
CA ALA A 193 -17.83 -9.46 -9.14
C ALA A 193 -18.18 -10.94 -9.38
N ALA A 194 -17.95 -11.82 -8.40
CA ALA A 194 -18.30 -13.23 -8.49
C ALA A 194 -19.81 -13.44 -8.60
N ILE A 195 -20.62 -12.76 -7.79
CA ILE A 195 -22.10 -12.85 -7.86
C ILE A 195 -22.60 -12.41 -9.24
N ILE A 196 -22.10 -11.28 -9.75
CA ILE A 196 -22.48 -10.79 -11.09
C ILE A 196 -22.02 -11.77 -12.17
N GLY A 197 -20.77 -12.24 -12.08
CA GLY A 197 -20.20 -13.20 -13.03
C GLY A 197 -20.96 -14.52 -13.08
N LEU A 198 -21.37 -15.06 -11.92
CA LEU A 198 -22.17 -16.28 -11.84
C LEU A 198 -23.54 -16.09 -12.50
N LYS A 199 -24.22 -14.96 -12.25
CA LYS A 199 -25.51 -14.64 -12.89
C LYS A 199 -25.42 -14.50 -14.41
N LEU A 200 -24.28 -14.05 -14.92
CA LEU A 200 -24.03 -13.92 -16.36
C LEU A 200 -23.43 -15.19 -16.97
N SER A 201 -23.06 -16.17 -16.15
CA SER A 201 -22.41 -17.39 -16.61
C SER A 201 -23.41 -18.36 -17.25
N THR A 202 -22.91 -19.18 -18.15
CA THR A 202 -23.65 -20.30 -18.75
C THR A 202 -23.11 -21.61 -18.21
N VAL A 203 -24.00 -22.53 -17.85
CA VAL A 203 -23.62 -23.88 -17.43
C VAL A 203 -23.24 -24.70 -18.67
N VAL A 204 -22.03 -25.26 -18.65
CA VAL A 204 -21.50 -26.10 -19.75
C VAL A 204 -21.07 -27.44 -19.16
N GLN A 205 -21.19 -28.51 -19.95
CA GLN A 205 -20.72 -29.84 -19.55
C GLN A 205 -19.18 -29.86 -19.46
N VAL A 206 -18.67 -30.42 -18.38
CA VAL A 206 -17.21 -30.58 -18.18
C VAL A 206 -16.72 -31.72 -19.08
N PRO A 207 -15.75 -31.48 -19.99
CA PRO A 207 -15.19 -32.53 -20.84
C PRO A 207 -14.59 -33.68 -20.03
N GLU A 208 -14.69 -34.92 -20.54
CA GLU A 208 -14.01 -36.06 -19.93
C GLU A 208 -12.50 -35.82 -19.85
N GLY A 209 -11.91 -36.07 -18.66
CA GLY A 209 -10.49 -35.83 -18.40
C GLY A 209 -10.10 -34.39 -18.06
N ALA A 210 -11.03 -33.44 -18.04
CA ALA A 210 -10.74 -32.07 -17.61
C ALA A 210 -10.39 -32.01 -16.11
N LEU A 211 -9.41 -31.17 -15.77
CA LEU A 211 -9.03 -30.89 -14.38
C LEU A 211 -10.22 -30.28 -13.63
N ARG A 212 -10.74 -30.98 -12.63
CA ARG A 212 -11.78 -30.46 -11.73
C ARG A 212 -11.12 -29.69 -10.60
N ILE A 213 -11.19 -28.37 -10.66
CA ILE A 213 -10.82 -27.51 -9.53
C ILE A 213 -12.00 -27.52 -8.55
N GLY A 214 -11.74 -27.69 -7.25
CA GLY A 214 -12.78 -27.65 -6.23
C GLY A 214 -13.48 -26.28 -6.19
N ASN A 215 -14.74 -26.26 -5.75
CA ASN A 215 -15.47 -25.01 -5.58
C ASN A 215 -15.06 -24.33 -4.26
N PRO A 216 -14.73 -23.02 -4.28
CA PRO A 216 -14.56 -22.26 -3.06
C PRO A 216 -15.83 -22.33 -2.19
N LEU A 217 -15.68 -22.41 -0.87
CA LEU A 217 -16.83 -22.45 0.06
C LEU A 217 -17.80 -21.29 -0.16
N ILE A 218 -17.31 -20.11 -0.54
CA ILE A 218 -18.21 -18.98 -0.78
C ILE A 218 -19.19 -19.22 -1.92
N PHE A 219 -18.82 -20.03 -2.92
CA PHE A 219 -19.70 -20.36 -4.04
C PHE A 219 -20.90 -21.16 -3.58
N SER A 220 -20.79 -22.04 -2.58
CA SER A 220 -21.95 -22.76 -2.05
C SER A 220 -23.03 -21.84 -1.45
N PHE A 221 -22.71 -20.60 -1.13
CA PHE A 221 -23.66 -19.61 -0.63
C PHE A 221 -24.21 -18.67 -1.72
N ILE A 222 -23.51 -18.52 -2.85
CA ILE A 222 -23.84 -17.52 -3.88
C ILE A 222 -24.19 -18.11 -5.25
N SER A 223 -23.94 -19.41 -5.49
CA SER A 223 -24.27 -20.14 -6.72
C SER A 223 -25.61 -20.84 -6.64
#